data_AF-A0A918GYY3-F1
#
_entry.id   AF-A0A918GYY3-F1
#
_cell.length_a   1.000
_cell.length_b   1.000
_cell.length_c   1.000
_cell.angle_alpha   90.00
_cell.angle_beta   90.00
_cell.angle_gamma   90.00
#
_symmetry.space_group_name_H-M   'P 1'
#
loop_
_entity.id
_entity.type
_entity.pdbx_description
1 polymer ?
#
loop_
_entity_poly.entity_id
_entity_poly.type
_entity_poly.pdbx_seq_one_letter_code
_entity_poly.pdbx_strand_id
1 'polypeptide(L)'
;MLEGRHLAEHAGFLALPGGLSAFWDGVQRRAIAASPAVGLTAVTRGGHGEIHLFDGDRPMGTLTVPTPIDDGGHLALVAPGDGAEADPVGR
;
A
#
# COMPACT_ATOMS: atom_id res chain seq x y z
N MET A 1 6.13 26.90 -22.81
CA MET A 1 7.60 26.88 -22.98
C MET A 1 8.21 27.24 -21.62
N LEU A 2 8.64 26.34 -20.73
CA LEU A 2 8.47 24.87 -20.57
C LEU A 2 7.24 24.61 -19.64
N GLU A 3 6.25 23.78 -19.95
CA GLU A 3 6.22 22.31 -20.05
C GLU A 3 6.56 21.56 -18.75
N GLY A 4 5.60 20.77 -18.25
CA GLY A 4 5.93 19.45 -17.71
C GLY A 4 5.55 19.18 -16.24
N ARG A 5 4.34 18.62 -16.06
CA ARG A 5 4.06 17.50 -15.13
C ARG A 5 4.37 17.78 -13.64
N HIS A 6 3.34 18.20 -12.89
CA HIS A 6 3.28 17.87 -11.47
C HIS A 6 3.06 16.35 -11.36
N LEU A 7 4.15 15.59 -11.24
CA LEU A 7 4.09 14.26 -10.67
C LEU A 7 3.74 14.44 -9.19
N ALA A 8 2.59 13.93 -8.78
CA ALA A 8 2.30 13.73 -7.37
C ALA A 8 3.27 12.67 -6.85
N GLU A 9 4.44 13.10 -6.38
CA GLU A 9 5.36 12.23 -5.67
C GLU A 9 5.16 12.41 -4.16
N HIS A 10 4.98 11.29 -3.49
CA HIS A 10 4.38 11.06 -2.18
C HIS A 10 5.17 11.63 -0.97
N ALA A 11 5.87 12.76 -1.09
CA ALA A 11 6.63 13.38 -0.01
C ALA A 11 5.73 14.30 0.85
N GLY A 12 5.07 13.73 1.86
CA GLY A 12 4.35 14.52 2.86
C GLY A 12 5.32 15.32 3.74
N PHE A 13 5.03 16.59 3.95
CA PHE A 13 5.78 17.48 4.84
C PHE A 13 5.04 17.59 6.18
N LEU A 14 5.72 17.35 7.29
CA LEU A 14 5.20 17.67 8.61
C LEU A 14 5.82 18.98 9.09
N ALA A 15 4.98 20.00 9.28
CA ALA A 15 5.39 21.26 9.89
C ALA A 15 5.60 21.06 11.39
N LEU A 16 6.79 21.42 11.88
CA LEU A 16 7.16 21.35 13.28
C LEU A 16 7.20 22.76 13.91
N PRO A 17 7.00 22.90 15.24
CA PRO A 17 7.19 24.16 15.93
C PRO A 17 8.56 24.79 15.65
N GLY A 18 8.62 26.12 15.51
CA GLY A 18 9.87 26.83 15.21
C GLY A 18 10.21 26.97 13.73
N GLY A 19 9.29 26.63 12.82
CA GLY A 19 9.49 26.82 11.38
C GLY A 19 10.29 25.70 10.70
N LEU A 20 10.40 24.54 11.37
CA LEU A 20 11.13 23.39 10.86
C LEU A 20 10.22 22.46 10.05
N SER A 21 10.84 21.78 9.10
CA SER A 21 10.24 20.80 8.21
C SER A 21 10.79 19.41 8.49
N ALA A 22 9.93 18.46 8.81
CA ALA A 22 10.30 17.05 8.71
C ALA A 22 9.85 16.50 7.35
N PHE A 23 10.81 15.97 6.59
CA PHE A 23 10.53 15.11 5.45
C PHE A 23 10.05 13.76 5.97
N TRP A 24 8.90 13.30 5.49
CA TRP A 24 8.40 11.96 5.79
C TRP A 24 9.11 10.93 4.88
N ASP A 25 10.39 10.73 5.12
CA ASP A 25 11.25 9.74 4.46
C ASP A 25 11.62 8.60 5.44
N GLY A 26 11.72 7.38 4.95
CA GLY A 26 12.10 6.19 5.73
C GLY A 26 11.01 5.60 6.65
N VAL A 27 9.78 6.11 6.62
CA VAL A 27 8.66 5.52 7.37
C VAL A 27 8.06 4.34 6.62
N GLN A 28 8.02 3.17 7.27
CA GLN A 28 7.41 1.98 6.70
C GLN A 28 5.89 2.11 6.64
N ARG A 29 5.37 2.27 5.41
CA ARG A 29 3.93 2.37 5.12
C ARG A 29 3.31 0.97 4.97
N ARG A 30 1.98 0.94 4.87
CA ARG A 30 1.20 -0.28 4.61
C ARG A 30 0.35 -0.04 3.37
N ALA A 31 0.35 -1.01 2.46
CA ALA A 31 -0.61 -1.10 1.37
C ALA A 31 -1.74 -2.06 1.78
N ILE A 32 -2.94 -1.79 1.28
CA ILE A 32 -4.12 -2.61 1.51
C ILE A 32 -4.74 -2.91 0.14
N ALA A 33 -5.06 -4.17 -0.12
CA ALA A 33 -5.85 -4.60 -1.27
C ALA A 33 -7.01 -5.46 -0.78
N ALA A 34 -8.21 -5.17 -1.24
CA ALA A 34 -9.41 -5.92 -0.91
C ALA A 34 -10.05 -6.43 -2.20
N SER A 35 -10.52 -7.67 -2.18
CA SER A 35 -11.35 -8.18 -3.27
C SER A 35 -12.69 -7.43 -3.26
N PRO A 36 -13.24 -7.03 -4.42
CA PRO A 36 -14.54 -6.39 -4.48
C PRO A 36 -15.71 -7.38 -4.39
N ALA A 37 -15.46 -8.69 -4.61
CA ALA A 37 -16.53 -9.70 -4.64
C ALA A 37 -16.57 -10.59 -3.39
N VAL A 38 -15.46 -10.73 -2.67
CA VAL A 38 -15.34 -11.59 -1.48
C VAL A 38 -14.70 -10.84 -0.32
N GLY A 39 -14.83 -11.35 0.90
CA GLY A 39 -14.27 -10.74 2.12
C GLY A 39 -12.74 -10.71 2.20
N LEU A 40 -12.02 -11.13 1.16
CA LEU A 40 -10.58 -11.29 1.18
C LEU A 40 -9.87 -9.93 1.15
N THR A 41 -9.09 -9.65 2.19
CA THR A 41 -8.24 -8.46 2.31
C THR A 41 -6.80 -8.86 2.57
N ALA A 42 -5.85 -8.17 1.93
CA ALA A 42 -4.43 -8.33 2.15
C ALA A 42 -3.80 -7.00 2.59
N VAL A 43 -2.91 -7.05 3.58
CA VAL A 43 -2.25 -5.87 4.16
C VAL A 43 -0.75 -6.11 4.22
N THR A 44 0.05 -5.21 3.65
CA THR A 44 1.52 -5.31 3.78
C THR A 44 2.00 -4.79 5.13
N ARG A 45 3.02 -5.45 5.68
CA ARG A 45 3.79 -4.95 6.82
C ARG A 45 5.11 -4.42 6.30
N GLY A 46 5.15 -3.11 6.04
CA GLY A 46 6.29 -2.44 5.44
C GLY A 46 7.61 -2.75 6.16
N GLY A 47 8.68 -2.95 5.40
CA GLY A 47 10.04 -3.22 5.90
C GLY A 47 10.26 -4.61 6.49
N HIS A 48 9.22 -5.44 6.62
CA HIS A 48 9.31 -6.78 7.23
C HIS A 48 9.13 -7.94 6.25
N GLY A 49 8.80 -7.67 4.99
CA GLY A 49 8.62 -8.74 4.01
C GLY A 49 7.39 -9.61 4.30
N GLU A 50 6.35 -9.05 4.92
CA GLU A 50 5.14 -9.81 5.31
C GLU A 50 3.88 -9.21 4.66
N ILE A 51 2.96 -10.09 4.27
CA ILE A 51 1.60 -9.76 3.81
C ILE A 51 0.62 -10.54 4.68
N HIS A 52 -0.26 -9.83 5.37
CA HIS A 52 -1.25 -10.42 6.27
C HIS A 52 -2.58 -10.54 5.52
N LEU A 53 -3.17 -11.73 5.54
CA LEU A 53 -4.41 -12.06 4.85
C LEU A 53 -5.57 -12.18 5.83
N PHE A 54 -6.73 -11.65 5.44
CA PHE A 54 -7.96 -11.68 6.22
C PHE A 54 -9.14 -12.10 5.33
N ASP A 55 -10.08 -12.84 5.90
CA ASP A 55 -11.42 -13.06 5.34
C ASP A 55 -12.42 -12.32 6.25
N GLY A 56 -12.88 -11.16 5.80
CA GLY A 56 -13.58 -10.20 6.66
C GLY A 56 -12.66 -9.71 7.78
N ASP A 57 -13.09 -9.93 9.03
CA ASP A 57 -12.31 -9.64 10.23
C ASP A 57 -11.44 -10.82 10.70
N ARG A 58 -11.56 -11.98 10.05
CA ARG A 58 -10.86 -13.20 10.46
C ARG A 58 -9.46 -13.27 9.84
N PRO A 59 -8.38 -13.36 10.64
CA PRO A 59 -7.05 -13.58 10.10
C PRO A 59 -6.95 -14.97 9.46
N MET A 60 -6.45 -15.02 8.23
CA MET A 60 -6.22 -16.25 7.47
C MET A 60 -4.76 -16.72 7.54
N GLY A 61 -3.81 -15.78 7.61
CA GLY A 61 -2.40 -16.12 7.71
C GLY A 61 -1.47 -15.01 7.23
N THR A 62 -0.17 -15.31 7.22
CA THR A 62 0.88 -14.41 6.78
C THR A 62 1.68 -15.05 5.66
N LEU A 63 1.83 -14.34 4.55
CA LEU A 63 2.77 -14.67 3.49
C LEU A 63 4.07 -13.90 3.72
N THR A 64 5.21 -14.60 3.66
CA THR A 64 6.53 -13.97 3.68
C THR A 64 7.05 -13.84 2.25
N VAL A 65 7.53 -12.65 1.90
CA VAL A 65 8.23 -12.37 0.65
C VAL A 65 9.74 -12.24 0.92
N PRO A 66 10.61 -12.61 -0.04
CA PRO A 66 12.05 -12.73 0.21
C PRO A 66 12.77 -11.37 0.38
N THR A 67 12.09 -10.27 0.10
CA THR A 67 12.64 -8.91 0.18
C THR A 67 11.80 -8.05 1.11
N PRO A 68 12.39 -7.05 1.79
CA PRO A 68 11.62 -6.01 2.47
C PRO A 68 10.57 -5.38 1.53
N ILE A 69 9.43 -5.01 2.10
CA ILE A 69 8.38 -4.25 1.40
C ILE A 69 8.50 -2.79 1.86
N ASP A 70 9.52 -2.09 1.38
CA ASP A 70 9.72 -0.70 1.76
C ASP A 70 8.59 0.18 1.25
N ASP A 71 8.22 1.20 2.04
CA ASP A 71 7.10 2.10 1.75
C ASP A 71 5.76 1.39 1.49
N GLY A 72 5.59 0.17 2.01
CA GLY A 72 4.36 -0.61 1.90
C GLY A 72 4.15 -1.30 0.54
N GLY A 73 4.96 -0.96 -0.47
CA GLY A 73 4.89 -1.55 -1.81
C GLY A 73 3.56 -1.31 -2.53
N HIS A 74 3.36 -2.05 -3.63
CA HIS A 74 2.08 -2.08 -4.34
C HIS A 74 1.45 -3.46 -4.20
N LEU A 75 0.17 -3.48 -3.84
CA LEU A 75 -0.59 -4.71 -3.66
C LEU A 75 -1.83 -4.65 -4.53
N ALA A 76 -2.06 -5.72 -5.28
CA ALA A 76 -3.32 -5.97 -5.98
C ALA A 76 -3.78 -7.36 -5.57
N LEU A 77 -5.07 -7.50 -5.34
CA LEU A 77 -5.68 -8.77 -5.00
C LEU A 77 -6.62 -9.15 -6.13
N VAL A 78 -6.38 -10.32 -6.72
CA VAL A 78 -7.19 -10.83 -7.84
C VAL A 78 -7.60 -12.24 -7.48
N ALA A 79 -8.86 -12.43 -7.15
CA ALA A 79 -9.48 -13.74 -7.09
C ALA A 79 -10.19 -14.03 -8.43
N PRO A 80 -10.16 -15.26 -8.94
CA PRO A 80 -10.85 -15.57 -10.19
C PRO A 80 -12.31 -15.16 -10.16
N GLY A 81 -12.71 -14.29 -11.09
CA GLY A 81 -14.08 -13.80 -11.24
C GLY A 81 -14.50 -12.76 -10.22
N ASP A 82 -13.58 -12.17 -9.46
CA ASP A 82 -13.91 -11.08 -8.54
C ASP A 82 -14.00 -9.72 -9.22
N GLY A 83 -13.59 -9.59 -10.49
CA GLY A 83 -13.67 -8.34 -11.23
C GLY A 83 -12.49 -7.40 -10.97
N ALA A 84 -11.57 -7.74 -10.06
CA ALA A 84 -10.37 -6.96 -9.81
C ALA A 84 -9.41 -6.99 -11.01
N GLU A 85 -9.55 -7.94 -11.93
CA GLU A 85 -8.83 -7.96 -13.21
C GLU A 85 -9.15 -6.76 -14.10
N ALA A 86 -10.33 -6.15 -13.95
CA ALA A 86 -10.73 -4.97 -14.71
C ALA A 86 -10.15 -3.68 -14.12
N ASP A 87 -9.86 -3.68 -12.81
CA ASP A 87 -9.35 -2.54 -12.08
C ASP A 87 -8.57 -2.97 -10.82
N PRO A 88 -7.27 -3.30 -10.95
CA PRO A 88 -6.47 -3.84 -9.86
C PRO A 88 -6.05 -2.79 -8.81
N VAL A 89 -6.44 -1.52 -9.01
CA VAL A 89 -6.04 -0.38 -8.15
C VAL A 89 -7.23 0.39 -7.56
N GLY A 90 -8.48 0.02 -7.87
CA GLY A 90 -9.68 0.62 -7.29
C GLY A 90 -10.00 2.04 -7.80
N ARG A 91 -9.91 2.28 -9.12
CA ARG A 91 -10.25 3.52 -9.83
C ARG A 91 -11.74 3.69 -10.16
#